data_AF-A0A177E6X4-F1
#
_entry.id   AF-A0A177E6X4-F1
#
_cell.length_a   1.000
_cell.length_b   1.000
_cell.length_c   1.000
_cell.angle_alpha   90.00
_cell.angle_beta   90.00
_cell.angle_gamma   90.00
#
_symmetry.space_group_name_H-M   'P 1'
#
loop_
_entity.id
_entity.type
_entity.pdbx_description
1 polymer ?
#
loop_
_entity_poly.entity_id
_entity_poly.type
_entity_poly.pdbx_seq_one_letter_code
_entity_poly.pdbx_strand_id
1 'polypeptide(L)'
;MRGFSLVESLVAIIIFLIIIVALGPLLITGIKTAKINEMRDETLYKVNKVLEHLISKPYDDSCLDVGTNNTCQNDNGCCGDESGNSNIGWTVLNGSENNTKKIEVTGVFNYLGHTGQVKIGYIKGNWP
;
A
#
# COMPACT_ATOMS: atom_id res chain seq x y z
N MET A 1 14.90 -53.10 22.95
CA MET A 1 14.06 -51.99 22.50
C MET A 1 12.85 -51.91 23.43
N ARG A 2 12.82 -50.93 24.35
CA ARG A 2 11.60 -50.68 25.14
C ARG A 2 10.66 -49.91 24.22
N GLY A 3 9.71 -50.62 23.62
CA GLY A 3 8.68 -50.02 22.77
C GLY A 3 7.88 -49.00 23.58
N PHE A 4 7.52 -47.90 22.93
CA PHE A 4 6.61 -46.90 23.48
C PHE A 4 5.36 -47.57 24.04
N SER A 5 4.99 -47.26 25.27
CA SER A 5 3.74 -47.75 25.86
C SER A 5 2.55 -47.20 25.05
N LEU A 6 1.47 -47.97 24.98
CA LEU A 6 0.23 -47.57 24.29
C LEU A 6 -0.32 -46.24 24.86
N VAL A 7 -0.13 -46.02 26.16
CA VAL A 7 -0.48 -44.77 26.86
C VAL A 7 0.41 -43.61 26.42
N GLU A 8 1.73 -43.82 26.30
CA GLU A 8 2.66 -42.78 25.86
C GLU A 8 2.37 -42.38 24.40
N SER A 9 1.98 -43.34 23.57
CA SER A 9 1.59 -43.08 22.17
C SER A 9 0.32 -42.25 22.07
N LEU A 10 -0.69 -42.54 22.91
CA LEU A 10 -1.92 -41.74 23.03
C LEU A 10 -1.63 -40.31 23.48
N VAL A 11 -0.78 -40.14 24.50
CA VAL A 11 -0.38 -38.81 24.98
C VAL A 11 0.37 -38.04 23.89
N ALA A 12 1.28 -38.69 23.15
CA ALA A 12 2.00 -38.06 22.05
C ALA A 12 1.06 -37.59 20.91
N ILE A 13 0.06 -38.39 20.55
CA ILE A 13 -0.93 -38.02 19.53
C ILE A 13 -1.77 -36.82 19.99
N ILE A 14 -2.19 -36.78 21.26
CA ILE A 14 -2.95 -35.64 21.81
C ILE A 14 -2.12 -34.35 21.76
N ILE A 15 -0.86 -34.40 22.18
CA ILE A 15 0.05 -33.25 22.12
C ILE A 15 0.22 -32.80 20.67
N PHE A 16 0.40 -33.72 19.73
CA PHE A 16 0.55 -33.42 18.31
C PHE A 16 -0.69 -32.75 17.72
N LEU A 17 -1.90 -33.22 18.07
CA LEU A 17 -3.15 -32.60 17.64
C LEU A 17 -3.30 -31.17 18.16
N ILE A 18 -2.97 -30.93 19.43
CA ILE A 18 -2.99 -29.59 20.04
C ILE A 18 -2.05 -28.64 19.27
N ILE A 19 -0.84 -29.11 18.94
CA ILE A 19 0.15 -28.31 18.19
C ILE A 19 -0.37 -27.97 16.78
N ILE A 20 -0.93 -28.93 16.04
CA ILE A 20 -1.47 -28.68 14.69
C ILE A 20 -2.60 -27.64 14.74
N VAL A 21 -3.51 -27.78 15.70
CA VAL A 21 -4.62 -26.85 15.89
C VAL A 21 -4.12 -25.43 16.20
N ALA A 22 -3.03 -25.30 16.96
CA ALA A 22 -2.42 -24.02 17.24
C ALA A 22 -1.69 -23.40 16.02
N LEU A 23 -1.04 -24.22 15.19
CA LEU A 23 -0.27 -23.75 14.03
C LEU A 23 -1.14 -23.35 12.83
N GLY A 24 -2.30 -23.99 12.63
CA GLY A 24 -3.18 -23.71 11.49
C GLY A 24 -3.57 -22.22 11.37
N PRO A 25 -4.13 -21.60 12.42
CA PRO A 25 -4.49 -20.18 12.40
C PRO A 25 -3.28 -19.25 12.17
N LEU A 26 -2.11 -19.60 12.70
CA LEU A 26 -0.87 -18.83 12.51
C LEU A 26 -0.43 -18.84 11.04
N LEU A 27 -0.48 -19.98 10.37
CA LEU A 27 -0.15 -20.10 8.95
C LEU A 27 -1.10 -19.25 8.08
N ILE A 28 -2.40 -19.33 8.33
CA ILE A 28 -3.41 -18.55 7.60
C ILE A 28 -3.17 -17.05 7.80
N THR A 29 -2.89 -16.62 9.03
CA THR A 29 -2.62 -15.21 9.36
C THR A 29 -1.31 -14.72 8.72
N GLY A 30 -0.29 -15.57 8.68
CA GLY A 30 0.98 -15.31 8.01
C GLY A 30 0.79 -15.09 6.50
N ILE A 31 0.08 -15.98 5.82
CA ILE A 31 -0.24 -15.86 4.39
C ILE A 31 -1.05 -14.58 4.13
N LYS A 32 -2.06 -14.30 4.96
CA LYS A 32 -2.88 -13.09 4.82
C LYS A 32 -2.03 -11.83 4.94
N THR A 33 -1.15 -11.76 5.95
CA THR A 33 -0.26 -10.62 6.17
C THR A 33 0.74 -10.45 5.02
N ALA A 34 1.31 -11.55 4.53
CA ALA A 34 2.21 -11.52 3.38
C ALA A 34 1.52 -10.93 2.14
N LYS A 35 0.29 -11.37 1.85
CA LYS A 35 -0.46 -10.85 0.70
C LYS A 35 -0.88 -9.39 0.87
N ILE A 36 -1.24 -8.97 2.09
CA ILE A 36 -1.50 -7.54 2.39
C ILE A 36 -0.27 -6.69 2.13
N ASN A 37 0.93 -7.14 2.53
CA ASN A 37 2.17 -6.43 2.27
C ASN A 37 2.49 -6.37 0.78
N GLU A 38 2.30 -7.45 0.03
CA GLU A 38 2.48 -7.47 -1.42
C GLU A 38 1.56 -6.43 -2.10
N MET A 39 0.27 -6.41 -1.75
CA MET A 39 -0.68 -5.41 -2.27
C MET A 39 -0.29 -3.97 -1.90
N ARG A 40 0.24 -3.77 -0.68
CA ARG A 40 0.74 -2.48 -0.23
C ARG A 40 1.93 -2.03 -1.06
N ASP A 41 2.88 -2.92 -1.32
CA ASP A 41 4.11 -2.61 -2.05
C ASP A 41 3.81 -2.37 -3.55
N GLU A 42 2.89 -3.13 -4.15
CA GLU A 42 2.37 -2.84 -5.50
C GLU A 42 1.70 -1.46 -5.57
N THR A 43 0.89 -1.11 -4.57
CA THR A 43 0.22 0.19 -4.49
C THR A 43 1.24 1.31 -4.33
N LEU A 44 2.25 1.11 -3.47
CA LEU A 44 3.35 2.05 -3.30
C LEU A 44 4.09 2.29 -4.61
N TYR A 45 4.37 1.24 -5.38
CA TYR A 45 5.00 1.36 -6.68
C TYR A 45 4.19 2.24 -7.64
N LYS A 46 2.87 1.99 -7.76
CA LYS A 46 1.98 2.79 -8.63
C LYS A 46 1.88 4.24 -8.18
N VAL A 47 1.72 4.47 -6.88
CA VAL A 47 1.70 5.80 -6.27
C VAL A 47 3.01 6.53 -6.56
N ASN A 48 4.16 5.84 -6.47
CA ASN A 48 5.46 6.42 -6.80
C ASN A 48 5.58 6.81 -8.28
N LYS A 49 5.09 5.99 -9.21
CA LYS A 49 5.05 6.35 -10.63
C LYS A 49 4.24 7.63 -10.88
N VAL A 50 3.06 7.74 -10.26
CA VAL A 50 2.22 8.95 -10.38
C VAL A 50 2.95 10.16 -9.79
N LEU A 51 3.58 10.01 -8.62
CA LEU A 51 4.36 11.08 -8.02
C LEU A 51 5.51 11.52 -8.93
N GLU A 52 6.29 10.59 -9.47
CA GLU A 52 7.40 10.87 -10.41
C GLU A 52 6.89 11.61 -11.64
N HIS A 53 5.76 11.19 -12.21
CA HIS A 53 5.12 11.89 -13.32
C HIS A 53 4.71 13.31 -12.95
N LEU A 54 4.06 13.51 -11.80
CA LEU A 54 3.68 14.85 -11.31
C LEU A 54 4.90 15.74 -11.03
N ILE A 55 5.98 15.18 -10.48
CA ILE A 55 7.24 15.91 -10.25
C ILE A 55 7.88 16.33 -11.58
N SER A 56 7.76 15.51 -12.63
CA SER A 56 8.28 15.84 -13.96
C SER A 56 7.58 17.01 -14.63
N LYS A 57 6.35 17.35 -14.21
CA LYS A 57 5.58 18.46 -14.77
C LYS A 57 6.18 19.82 -14.38
N PRO A 58 6.00 20.87 -15.21
CA PRO A 58 6.32 22.25 -14.86
C PRO A 58 5.64 22.69 -13.56
N TYR A 59 6.23 23.63 -12.83
CA TYR A 59 5.66 24.12 -11.56
C TYR A 59 4.25 24.73 -11.73
N ASP A 60 4.00 25.37 -12.87
CA ASP A 60 2.73 26.04 -13.21
C ASP A 60 1.76 25.13 -14.00
N ASP A 61 2.00 23.83 -14.05
CA ASP A 61 1.10 22.88 -14.69
C ASP A 61 -0.22 22.77 -13.92
N SER A 62 -1.35 22.69 -14.63
CA SER A 62 -2.70 22.54 -14.06
C SER A 62 -2.85 21.30 -13.17
N CYS A 63 -2.08 20.25 -13.44
CA CYS A 63 -2.03 19.06 -12.58
C CYS A 63 -1.51 19.38 -11.17
N LEU A 64 -0.81 20.50 -11.01
CA LEU A 64 -0.21 20.99 -9.78
C LEU A 64 -0.95 22.20 -9.18
N ASP A 65 -2.23 22.39 -9.51
CA ASP A 65 -3.06 23.43 -8.91
C ASP A 65 -3.37 23.13 -7.45
N VAL A 66 -3.09 24.11 -6.59
CA VAL A 66 -3.23 23.98 -5.14
C VAL A 66 -4.70 23.95 -4.74
N GLY A 67 -5.04 23.07 -3.80
CA GLY A 67 -6.39 22.95 -3.25
C GLY A 67 -7.30 21.99 -4.00
N THR A 68 -6.82 21.40 -5.09
CA THR A 68 -7.57 20.39 -5.84
C THR A 68 -7.27 19.00 -5.32
N ASN A 69 -8.32 18.23 -5.02
CA ASN A 69 -8.24 16.80 -4.77
C ASN A 69 -8.62 16.07 -6.07
N ASN A 70 -7.64 15.45 -6.70
CA ASN A 70 -7.80 14.79 -7.99
C ASN A 70 -7.70 13.28 -7.84
N THR A 71 -8.33 12.57 -8.77
CA THR A 71 -8.26 11.11 -8.86
C THR A 71 -7.77 10.72 -10.23
N CYS A 72 -7.06 9.59 -10.32
CA CYS A 72 -6.62 9.09 -11.61
C CYS A 72 -7.76 8.50 -12.44
N GLN A 73 -8.97 8.32 -11.87
CA GLN A 73 -10.14 7.83 -12.61
C GLN A 73 -10.57 8.77 -13.73
N ASN A 74 -10.62 10.07 -13.42
CA ASN A 74 -11.05 11.12 -14.35
C ASN A 74 -9.86 12.02 -14.65
N ASP A 75 -8.78 11.40 -15.14
CA ASP A 75 -7.50 12.06 -15.34
C ASP A 75 -7.44 12.84 -16.66
N ASN A 76 -6.87 14.05 -16.62
CA ASN A 76 -6.56 14.88 -17.78
C ASN A 76 -5.08 14.72 -18.24
N GLY A 77 -4.46 13.57 -18.00
CA GLY A 77 -3.05 13.29 -18.32
C GLY A 77 -2.06 13.57 -17.18
N CYS A 78 -2.56 13.75 -15.96
CA CYS A 78 -1.80 13.99 -14.73
C CYS A 78 -1.37 12.69 -14.02
N CYS A 79 -1.89 11.52 -14.41
CA CYS A 79 -1.51 10.22 -13.81
C CYS A 79 -0.65 9.33 -14.70
N GLY A 80 -0.35 9.75 -15.94
CA GLY A 80 0.51 8.99 -16.85
C GLY A 80 -0.04 7.59 -17.12
N ASP A 81 0.75 6.55 -16.87
CA ASP A 81 0.35 5.16 -17.08
C ASP A 81 -0.79 4.69 -16.15
N GLU A 82 -1.08 5.42 -15.06
CA GLU A 82 -2.12 5.07 -14.10
C GLU A 82 -3.46 5.80 -14.36
N SER A 83 -3.62 6.46 -15.53
CA SER A 83 -4.91 7.02 -15.94
C SER A 83 -5.99 5.93 -15.99
N GLY A 84 -7.16 6.23 -15.42
CA GLY A 84 -8.28 5.30 -15.22
C GLY A 84 -8.29 4.60 -13.86
N ASN A 85 -7.25 4.72 -13.04
CA ASN A 85 -7.18 4.03 -11.74
C ASN A 85 -7.91 4.81 -10.64
N SER A 86 -9.10 4.34 -10.22
CA SER A 86 -9.90 5.00 -9.16
C SER A 86 -9.31 4.89 -7.76
N ASN A 87 -8.32 4.01 -7.57
CA ASN A 87 -7.73 3.78 -6.25
C ASN A 87 -6.55 4.72 -5.97
N ILE A 88 -6.12 5.52 -6.96
CA ILE A 88 -5.04 6.47 -6.82
C ILE A 88 -5.58 7.88 -7.00
N GLY A 89 -5.20 8.78 -6.10
CA GLY A 89 -5.48 10.20 -6.20
C GLY A 89 -4.29 11.01 -5.74
N TRP A 90 -4.32 12.30 -6.04
CA TRP A 90 -3.31 13.23 -5.57
C TRP A 90 -3.95 14.53 -5.11
N THR A 91 -3.27 15.19 -4.20
CA THR A 91 -3.65 16.50 -3.69
C THR A 91 -2.43 17.38 -3.69
N VAL A 92 -2.59 18.63 -4.10
CA VAL A 92 -1.52 19.62 -4.04
C VAL A 92 -1.87 20.67 -3.01
N LEU A 93 -0.98 20.84 -2.05
CA LEU A 93 -1.09 21.78 -0.95
C LEU A 93 -0.02 22.87 -1.10
N ASN A 94 -0.23 24.00 -0.44
CA ASN A 94 0.85 24.97 -0.27
C ASN A 94 2.00 24.31 0.51
N GLY A 95 3.22 24.51 0.04
CA GLY A 95 4.41 24.08 0.78
C GLY A 95 4.69 25.01 1.97
N SER A 96 5.64 24.61 2.81
CA SER A 96 5.99 25.35 4.04
C SER A 96 6.70 26.67 3.77
N GLU A 97 7.24 26.85 2.56
CA GLU A 97 7.98 28.04 2.15
C GLU A 97 7.28 28.74 0.97
N ASN A 98 7.53 30.04 0.80
CA ASN A 98 7.05 30.78 -0.37
C ASN A 98 7.57 30.13 -1.66
N ASN A 99 6.73 30.09 -2.70
CA ASN A 99 7.03 29.46 -3.99
C ASN A 99 7.30 27.94 -3.92
N THR A 100 6.73 27.25 -2.93
CA THR A 100 6.76 25.79 -2.86
C THR A 100 5.35 25.20 -2.86
N LYS A 101 5.20 24.03 -3.49
CA LYS A 101 3.99 23.21 -3.49
C LYS A 101 4.31 21.84 -2.89
N LYS A 102 3.43 21.32 -2.05
CA LYS A 102 3.51 19.95 -1.55
C LYS A 102 2.56 19.08 -2.36
N ILE A 103 3.11 18.16 -3.12
CA ILE A 103 2.38 17.15 -3.89
C ILE A 103 2.24 15.92 -3.00
N GLU A 104 1.02 15.47 -2.74
CA GLU A 104 0.76 14.26 -1.98
C GLU A 104 -0.04 13.29 -2.84
N VAL A 105 0.50 12.10 -3.10
CA VAL A 105 -0.18 11.04 -3.84
C VAL A 105 -0.62 9.97 -2.84
N THR A 106 -1.86 9.53 -2.99
CA THR A 106 -2.51 8.56 -2.12
C THR A 106 -3.02 7.40 -2.96
N GLY A 107 -2.68 6.18 -2.57
CA GLY A 107 -3.22 4.95 -3.14
C GLY A 107 -3.95 4.13 -2.08
N VAL A 108 -5.08 3.54 -2.44
CA VAL A 108 -5.89 2.66 -1.58
C VAL A 108 -5.83 1.24 -2.14
N PHE A 109 -5.74 0.24 -1.26
CA PHE A 109 -5.83 -1.15 -1.66
C PHE A 109 -6.76 -1.93 -0.75
N ASN A 110 -7.38 -2.98 -1.31
CA ASN A 110 -8.36 -3.80 -0.61
C ASN A 110 -8.00 -5.28 -0.78
N TYR A 111 -7.89 -6.01 0.33
CA TYR A 111 -7.68 -7.46 0.31
C TYR A 111 -8.42 -8.15 1.46
N LEU A 112 -9.36 -9.05 1.13
CA LEU A 112 -10.12 -9.87 2.10
C LEU A 112 -10.63 -9.09 3.32
N GLY A 113 -11.33 -7.98 3.06
CA GLY A 113 -11.91 -7.10 4.09
C GLY A 113 -10.92 -6.19 4.80
N HIS A 114 -9.63 -6.21 4.44
CA HIS A 114 -8.65 -5.23 4.88
C HIS A 114 -8.52 -4.11 3.83
N THR A 115 -8.81 -2.89 4.22
CA THR A 115 -8.54 -1.68 3.44
C THR A 115 -7.31 -0.99 4.00
N GLY A 116 -6.29 -0.82 3.17
CA GLY A 116 -5.08 -0.10 3.51
C GLY A 116 -4.87 1.10 2.59
N GLN A 117 -4.06 2.05 3.04
CA GLN A 117 -3.72 3.24 2.28
C GLN A 117 -2.21 3.47 2.34
N VAL A 118 -1.64 3.86 1.20
CA VAL A 118 -0.26 4.32 1.07
C VAL A 118 -0.29 5.78 0.66
N LYS A 119 0.53 6.60 1.29
CA LYS A 119 0.66 8.03 0.99
C LYS A 119 2.12 8.40 0.90
N ILE A 120 2.49 9.05 -0.19
CA ILE A 120 3.83 9.62 -0.38
C ILE A 120 3.68 11.10 -0.73
N GLY A 121 4.69 11.89 -0.40
CA GLY A 121 4.66 13.32 -0.68
C GLY A 121 6.02 13.86 -1.10
N TYR A 122 5.98 14.93 -1.88
CA TYR A 122 7.15 15.63 -2.37
C TYR A 122 6.93 17.13 -2.30
N ILE A 123 7.99 17.88 -1.96
CA ILE A 123 7.97 19.35 -1.99
C ILE A 123 8.64 19.80 -3.27
N LYS A 124 7.87 20.42 -4.17
CA LYS A 124 8.38 21.02 -5.40
C LYS A 124 8.52 22.53 -5.18
N GLY A 125 9.72 23.06 -5.39
CA GLY A 125 9.97 24.51 -5.38
C GLY A 125 10.03 25.10 -6.78
N ASN A 126 9.63 26.36 -6.91
CA ASN A 126 9.90 27.17 -8.08
C ASN A 126 11.22 27.92 -7.86
N TRP A 127 12.33 27.21 -8.06
CA TRP A 127 13.67 27.78 -7.95
C TRP A 127 14.09 28.36 -9.31
N PRO A 128 14.57 29.61 -9.36
CA PRO A 128 15.04 30.25 -10.59
C PRO A 128 16.33 29.61 -11.15
#